data_AF-A0A257NS40-F1
#
_entry.id   AF-A0A257NS40-F1
#
_cell.length_a   1.000
_cell.length_b   1.000
_cell.length_c   1.000
_cell.angle_alpha   90.00
_cell.angle_beta   90.00
_cell.angle_gamma   90.00
#
_symmetry.space_group_name_H-M   'P 1'
#
loop_
_entity.id
_entity.type
_entity.pdbx_description
1 polymer ?
#
loop_
_entity_poly.entity_id
_entity_poly.type
_entity_poly.pdbx_seq_one_letter_code
_entity_poly.pdbx_strand_id
1 'polypeptide(L)'
;GNAHLFRQGDTLDSQQITYDMEAEVVQAGGKAGGERVHVVIQPRNKDQTKNPEADNAKKRGDNPNPATAEPSATAPEPVQP
;
A
#
# COMPACT_ATOMS: atom_id res chain seq x y z
N GLY A 1 4.49 0.68 -17.25
CA GLY A 1 3.59 -0.41 -16.79
C GLY A 1 2.38 0.21 -16.15
N ASN A 2 1.31 -0.51 -15.81
CA ASN A 2 0.14 0.09 -15.15
C ASN A 2 0.41 0.25 -13.65
N ALA A 3 1.11 1.32 -13.28
CA ALA A 3 1.47 1.61 -11.89
C ALA A 3 0.27 2.18 -11.14
N HIS A 4 0.04 1.68 -9.94
CA HIS A 4 -1.04 2.09 -9.05
C HIS A 4 -0.48 2.41 -7.66
N LEU A 5 -0.89 3.53 -7.09
CA LEU A 5 -0.56 3.94 -5.74
C LEU A 5 -1.85 4.25 -4.98
N PHE A 6 -1.96 3.69 -3.77
CA PHE A 6 -3.01 3.99 -2.82
C PHE A 6 -2.39 4.55 -1.53
N ARG A 7 -2.81 5.75 -1.11
CA ARG A 7 -2.31 6.40 0.11
C ARG A 7 -3.45 7.11 0.83
N GLN A 8 -3.76 6.65 2.05
CA GLN A 8 -4.73 7.31 2.93
C GLN A 8 -6.11 7.57 2.25
N GLY A 9 -6.57 6.64 1.42
CA GLY A 9 -7.82 6.78 0.67
C GLY A 9 -7.68 7.39 -0.73
N ASP A 10 -6.58 8.07 -1.03
CA ASP A 10 -6.31 8.62 -2.35
C ASP A 10 -5.76 7.56 -3.29
N THR A 11 -6.10 7.67 -4.58
CA THR A 11 -5.56 6.80 -5.64
C THR A 11 -4.82 7.60 -6.70
N LEU A 12 -3.74 7.02 -7.20
CA LEU A 12 -2.93 7.55 -8.30
C LEU A 12 -2.61 6.42 -9.28
N ASP A 13 -3.07 6.55 -10.51
CA ASP A 13 -2.88 5.60 -11.61
C ASP A 13 -2.07 6.24 -12.73
N SER A 14 -1.01 5.55 -13.16
CA SER A 14 -0.12 6.06 -14.21
C SER A 14 0.65 4.96 -14.91
N GLN A 15 1.30 5.28 -16.03
CA GLN A 15 2.23 4.36 -16.68
C GLN A 15 3.56 4.20 -15.90
N GLN A 16 3.91 5.21 -15.11
CA GLN A 16 5.05 5.19 -14.22
C GLN A 16 4.74 6.05 -13.00
N ILE A 17 5.14 5.54 -11.84
CA ILE A 17 5.15 6.27 -10.58
C ILE A 17 6.56 6.12 -9.99
N THR A 18 7.19 7.23 -9.67
CA THR A 18 8.48 7.31 -8.98
C THR A 18 8.24 7.91 -7.61
N TYR A 19 8.79 7.29 -6.56
CA TYR A 19 8.74 7.81 -5.21
C TYR A 19 10.15 8.17 -4.75
N ASP A 20 10.34 9.43 -4.38
CA ASP A 20 11.53 9.87 -3.67
C ASP A 20 11.29 9.65 -2.17
N MET A 21 12.05 8.74 -1.57
CA MET A 21 11.90 8.39 -0.16
C MET A 21 12.48 9.44 0.78
N GLU A 22 13.46 10.22 0.34
CA GLU A 22 14.10 11.25 1.17
C GLU A 22 13.25 12.52 1.20
N ALA A 23 12.68 12.88 0.04
CA ALA A 23 11.82 14.06 -0.10
C ALA A 23 10.33 13.76 0.17
N GLU A 24 9.95 12.49 0.29
CA GLU A 24 8.56 12.01 0.38
C GLU A 24 7.68 12.47 -0.79
N VAL A 25 8.27 12.66 -1.97
CA VAL A 25 7.61 13.17 -3.18
C VAL A 25 7.20 12.02 -4.11
N VAL A 26 5.96 12.07 -4.60
CA VAL A 26 5.45 11.15 -5.64
C VAL A 26 5.41 11.88 -6.98
N GLN A 27 6.04 11.29 -7.99
CA GLN A 27 5.96 11.75 -9.38
C GLN A 27 5.27 10.69 -10.22
N ALA A 28 4.31 11.10 -11.06
CA ALA A 28 3.61 10.20 -11.97
C ALA A 28 3.62 10.75 -13.39
N GLY A 29 3.85 9.87 -14.37
CA GLY A 29 3.79 10.25 -15.77
C GLY A 29 3.90 9.08 -16.75
N GLY A 30 3.83 9.45 -18.02
CA GLY A 30 4.04 8.57 -19.17
C GLY A 30 5.49 8.52 -19.63
N LYS A 31 5.93 7.41 -20.22
CA LYS A 31 7.29 7.30 -20.77
C LYS A 31 7.48 8.11 -22.05
N ALA A 32 6.41 8.32 -22.83
CA ALA A 32 6.49 8.87 -24.17
C ALA A 32 5.77 10.22 -24.36
N GLY A 33 5.40 10.90 -23.25
CA GLY A 33 4.87 12.26 -23.30
C GLY A 33 3.42 12.40 -23.79
N GLY A 34 2.66 11.30 -23.84
CA GLY A 34 1.24 11.31 -24.25
C GLY A 34 0.30 10.56 -23.29
N GLU A 35 0.84 9.82 -22.33
CA GLU A 35 0.01 9.09 -21.37
C GLU A 35 -0.55 10.02 -20.28
N ARG A 36 -1.81 9.78 -19.91
CA ARG A 36 -2.51 10.54 -18.88
C ARG A 36 -2.33 9.91 -17.51
N VAL A 37 -2.28 10.76 -16.50
CA VAL A 37 -2.33 10.38 -15.09
C VAL A 37 -3.77 10.51 -14.60
N HIS A 38 -4.25 9.54 -13.84
CA HIS A 38 -5.54 9.61 -13.18
C HIS A 38 -5.33 9.69 -11.67
N VAL A 39 -5.96 10.69 -11.03
CA VAL A 39 -5.83 10.96 -9.59
C VAL A 39 -7.22 11.09 -8.99
N VAL A 40 -7.46 10.38 -7.90
CA VAL A 40 -8.65 10.56 -7.06
C VAL A 40 -8.18 10.95 -5.66
N ILE A 41 -8.55 12.16 -5.24
CA ILE A 41 -8.28 12.65 -3.88
C ILE A 41 -9.58 12.58 -3.10
N GLN A 42 -9.57 11.84 -2.00
CA GLN A 42 -10.76 11.72 -1.17
C GLN A 42 -10.89 12.92 -0.23
N PRO A 43 -12.11 13.43 0.01
CA PRO A 43 -12.34 14.43 1.02
C PRO A 43 -11.85 13.95 2.39
N ARG A 44 -11.12 14.81 3.10
CA ARG A 44 -10.66 14.54 4.46
C ARG A 44 -11.36 15.48 5.44
N ASN A 45 -11.85 14.93 6.54
CA ASN A 45 -12.32 15.74 7.66
C ASN A 45 -11.12 16.42 8.32
N LYS A 46 -11.32 17.62 8.91
CA LYS A 46 -10.23 18.41 9.53
C LYS A 46 -9.42 17.64 10.59
N ASP A 47 -10.00 16.60 11.19
CA ASP A 47 -9.38 15.80 12.25
C ASP A 47 -8.77 14.48 11.77
N GLN A 48 -8.86 14.15 10.48
CA GLN A 48 -8.43 12.85 9.92
C GLN A 48 -6.96 12.78 9.50
N THR A 49 -6.18 13.84 9.68
CA THR A 49 -4.73 13.82 9.43
C THR A 49 -3.94 13.02 10.50
N LYS A 50 -4.62 12.40 11.47
CA LYS A 50 -4.00 11.45 12.39
C LYS A 50 -3.81 10.10 11.69
N ASN A 51 -2.58 9.90 11.21
CA ASN A 51 -2.05 8.64 10.74
C ASN A 51 -2.39 7.49 11.73
N PRO A 52 -3.23 6.49 11.35
CA PRO A 52 -3.51 5.34 12.22
C PRO A 52 -2.29 4.41 12.41
N GLU A 53 -1.19 4.65 11.68
CA GLU A 53 0.05 3.88 11.81
C GLU A 53 0.84 4.25 13.08
N ALA A 54 0.64 5.44 13.64
CA ALA A 54 1.30 5.86 14.89
C ALA A 54 0.73 5.17 16.15
N ASP A 55 -0.54 4.72 16.12
CA ASP A 55 -1.17 4.05 17.26
C ASP A 55 -0.81 2.55 17.36
N ASN A 56 -0.35 1.94 16.27
CA ASN A 56 0.11 0.54 16.28
C ASN A 56 1.55 0.36 16.79
N ALA A 57 2.34 1.44 16.90
CA ALA A 57 3.70 1.40 17.45
C ALA A 57 3.73 1.44 18.99
N LYS A 58 2.68 1.95 19.65
CA LYS A 58 2.63 2.10 21.12
C LYS A 58 2.11 0.86 21.86
N LYS A 59 1.63 -0.17 21.15
CA LYS A 59 1.21 -1.46 21.71
C LYS A 59 2.21 -2.60 21.51
N ARG A 60 3.49 -2.30 21.23
CA ARG A 60 4.56 -3.30 21.12
C ARG A 60 5.71 -3.02 22.09
N GLY A 61 5.37 -2.68 23.34
CA GLY A 61 6.28 -2.86 24.47
C GLY A 61 5.96 -4.21 25.11
N ASP A 62 6.96 -5.08 25.19
CA ASP A 62 7.04 -6.35 25.91
C ASP A 62 6.84 -7.66 25.08
N ASN A 63 8.01 -8.17 24.66
CA ASN A 63 8.42 -9.49 24.12
C ASN A 63 7.84 -10.73 24.86
N PRO A 64 7.96 -12.00 24.38
CA PRO A 64 8.86 -12.51 23.34
C PRO A 64 8.25 -13.48 22.28
N ASN A 65 9.06 -13.75 21.27
CA ASN A 65 8.97 -14.79 20.23
C ASN A 65 8.26 -16.10 20.64
N PRO A 66 7.43 -16.67 19.75
CA PRO A 66 7.67 -18.06 19.37
C PRO A 66 7.62 -18.28 17.84
N ALA A 67 8.62 -19.03 17.39
CA ALA A 67 8.57 -19.99 16.28
C ALA A 67 8.10 -19.51 14.88
N THR A 68 9.09 -19.52 13.98
CA THR A 68 9.01 -19.99 12.60
C THR A 68 7.77 -20.85 12.32
N ALA A 69 6.86 -20.38 11.47
CA ALA A 69 5.90 -21.22 10.78
C ALA A 69 5.98 -20.92 9.29
N GLU A 70 6.68 -21.79 8.57
CA GLU A 70 6.59 -21.94 7.13
C GLU A 70 5.11 -21.99 6.68
N PRO A 71 4.74 -21.41 5.53
CA PRO A 71 3.44 -21.69 4.93
C PRO A 71 3.47 -23.13 4.40
N SER A 72 2.96 -24.06 5.22
CA SER A 72 2.73 -25.44 4.83
C SER A 72 1.67 -25.49 3.73
N ALA A 73 2.00 -26.18 2.64
CA ALA A 73 1.15 -26.34 1.45
C ALA A 73 -0.19 -27.02 1.81
N THR A 74 -1.30 -26.34 1.56
CA THR A 74 -2.62 -26.95 1.58
C THR A 74 -2.76 -27.85 0.35
N ALA A 75 -2.75 -29.17 0.58
CA ALA A 75 -3.12 -30.17 -0.41
C ALA A 75 -4.60 -30.02 -0.82
N PRO A 76 -4.98 -30.24 -2.09
CA PRO A 76 -6.39 -30.24 -2.49
C PRO A 76 -7.11 -31.50 -1.99
N GLU A 77 -8.29 -31.33 -1.39
CA GLU A 77 -9.21 -32.39 -0.97
C GLU A 77 -9.76 -33.19 -2.18
N PRO A 78 -10.11 -34.49 -1.99
CA PRO A 78 -10.66 -35.34 -3.02
C PRO A 78 -12.16 -35.05 -3.25
N VAL A 79 -12.56 -34.83 -4.50
CA VAL A 79 -13.97 -34.76 -4.89
C VAL A 79 -14.46 -36.18 -5.26
N GLN A 80 -15.47 -36.67 -4.54
CA GLN A 80 -16.37 -37.77 -4.91
C GLN A 80 -17.77 -37.46 -4.36
N PRO A 81 -18.87 -38.02 -4.91
CA PRO A 81 -18.98 -39.09 -5.91
C PRO A 81 -19.33 -38.64 -7.34
#